data_AF-A0A358L8A8-F1
#
_entry.id   AF-A0A358L8A8-F1
#
_cell.length_a   1.000
_cell.length_b   1.000
_cell.length_c   1.000
_cell.angle_alpha   90.00
_cell.angle_beta   90.00
_cell.angle_gamma   90.00
#
_symmetry.space_group_name_H-M   'P 1'
#
loop_
_entity.id
_entity.type
_entity.pdbx_description
1 polymer ?
#
loop_
_entity_poly.entity_id
_entity_poly.type
_entity_poly.pdbx_seq_one_letter_code
_entity_poly.pdbx_strand_id
1 'polypeptide(L)'
;RFVLSNGHGSMLIYSLLHLTGYDLPIAELANFRQLHSKTPGHPEYGYTAGVETTTGPLGQGIANAVGMAIAERTLAAQFNRPGHNIVDHNTYVFMGDGCMMEGISHEVCSLAGTLKLGKLVAFYDDNGISIDGHID
;
A
#
# COMPACT_ATOMS: atom_id res chain seq x y z
N ARG A 1 -5.77 -6.61 -2.13
CA ARG A 1 -4.99 -5.42 -2.56
C ARG A 1 -3.77 -5.29 -1.65
N PHE A 2 -2.65 -4.78 -2.14
CA PHE A 2 -1.46 -4.48 -1.34
C PHE A 2 -0.98 -3.04 -1.61
N VAL A 3 -0.70 -2.29 -0.55
CA VAL A 3 -0.20 -0.91 -0.64
C VAL A 3 1.10 -0.76 0.17
N LEU A 4 2.16 -0.27 -0.47
CA LEU A 4 3.39 0.12 0.22
C LEU A 4 3.31 1.60 0.60
N SER A 5 2.84 1.91 1.82
CA SER A 5 2.62 3.29 2.28
C SER A 5 3.93 4.04 2.50
N ASN A 6 4.95 3.37 3.04
CA ASN A 6 6.33 3.84 3.09
C ASN A 6 7.00 3.69 1.71
N GLY A 7 6.50 4.45 0.73
CA GLY A 7 6.88 4.31 -0.68
C GLY A 7 8.38 4.44 -0.99
N HIS A 8 9.18 4.98 -0.07
CA HIS A 8 10.64 5.01 -0.23
C HIS A 8 11.26 3.61 -0.28
N GLY A 9 10.60 2.59 0.30
CA GLY A 9 10.95 1.17 0.20
C GLY A 9 10.66 0.54 -1.17
N SER A 10 10.60 1.33 -2.25
CA SER A 10 10.10 0.94 -3.57
C SER A 10 10.84 -0.26 -4.19
N MET A 11 12.14 -0.42 -3.94
CA MET A 11 12.89 -1.59 -4.42
C MET A 11 12.34 -2.92 -3.88
N LEU A 12 11.78 -2.93 -2.66
CA LEU A 12 11.13 -4.12 -2.10
C LEU A 12 9.91 -4.52 -2.93
N ILE A 13 8.98 -3.60 -3.17
CA ILE A 13 7.78 -3.91 -3.94
C ILE A 13 8.12 -4.27 -5.39
N TYR A 14 9.09 -3.61 -6.03
CA TYR A 14 9.51 -3.98 -7.39
C TYR A 14 10.13 -5.38 -7.45
N SER A 15 10.93 -5.74 -6.45
CA SER A 15 11.49 -7.09 -6.33
C SER A 15 10.39 -8.15 -6.17
N LEU A 16 9.40 -7.88 -5.31
CA LEU A 16 8.25 -8.76 -5.14
C LEU A 16 7.42 -8.89 -6.42
N LEU A 17 7.16 -7.79 -7.12
CA LEU A 17 6.40 -7.78 -8.37
C LEU A 17 7.10 -8.59 -9.47
N HIS A 18 8.42 -8.43 -9.61
CA HIS A 18 9.23 -9.26 -10.50
C HIS A 18 9.12 -10.75 -10.16
N LEU A 19 9.37 -11.11 -8.90
CA LEU A 19 9.38 -12.51 -8.45
C LEU A 19 7.99 -13.17 -8.49
N THR A 20 6.92 -12.38 -8.41
CA THR A 20 5.54 -12.86 -8.48
C THR A 20 4.96 -12.86 -9.90
N GLY A 21 5.78 -12.54 -10.92
CA GLY A 21 5.43 -12.71 -12.33
C GLY A 21 4.62 -11.56 -12.95
N TYR A 22 4.63 -10.37 -12.35
CA TYR A 22 4.11 -9.18 -13.02
C TYR A 22 4.97 -8.82 -14.25
N ASP A 23 4.44 -7.99 -15.15
CA ASP A 23 5.16 -7.41 -16.29
C ASP A 23 6.22 -6.38 -15.84
N LEU A 24 7.19 -6.86 -15.08
CA LEU A 24 8.31 -6.13 -14.52
C LEU A 24 9.56 -7.02 -14.58
N PRO A 25 10.22 -7.11 -15.75
CA PRO A 25 11.38 -7.97 -15.93
C PRO A 25 12.56 -7.49 -15.09
N ILE A 26 13.53 -8.38 -14.81
CA ILE A 26 14.72 -8.08 -14.00
C ILE A 26 15.55 -6.91 -14.55
N ALA A 27 15.47 -6.65 -15.86
CA ALA A 27 16.12 -5.51 -16.50
C ALA A 27 15.57 -4.16 -16.01
N GLU A 28 14.29 -4.07 -15.66
CA GLU A 28 13.71 -2.85 -15.07
C GLU A 28 14.29 -2.60 -13.68
N LEU A 29 14.49 -3.64 -12.86
CA LEU A 29 15.12 -3.50 -11.54
C LEU A 29 16.55 -2.95 -11.66
N ALA A 30 17.30 -3.37 -12.69
CA ALA A 30 18.62 -2.82 -12.99
C ALA A 30 18.56 -1.35 -13.46
N ASN A 31 17.42 -0.89 -13.98
CA ASN A 31 17.15 0.48 -14.40
C ASN A 31 16.45 1.32 -13.31
N PHE A 32 16.54 0.92 -12.04
CA PHE A 32 15.92 1.67 -10.95
C PHE A 32 16.31 3.15 -10.93
N ARG A 33 15.29 4.01 -10.80
CA ARG A 33 15.42 5.48 -10.80
C ARG A 33 16.02 6.07 -12.08
N GLN A 34 16.17 5.29 -13.15
CA GLN A 34 16.57 5.81 -14.45
C GLN A 34 15.36 6.39 -15.18
N LEU A 35 15.62 7.43 -15.98
CA LEU A 35 14.61 8.09 -16.78
C LEU A 35 13.88 7.08 -17.67
N HIS A 36 12.55 7.14 -17.69
CA HIS A 36 11.64 6.25 -18.44
C HIS A 36 11.60 4.78 -17.99
N SER A 37 12.28 4.41 -16.90
CA SER A 37 12.13 3.06 -16.33
C SER A 37 10.73 2.83 -15.77
N LYS A 38 10.30 1.57 -15.71
CA LYS A 38 9.10 1.13 -14.99
C LYS A 38 9.32 1.01 -13.48
N THR A 39 10.49 1.41 -12.98
CA THR A 39 10.88 1.35 -11.56
C THR A 39 11.33 2.73 -11.05
N PRO A 40 10.40 3.70 -10.95
CA PRO A 40 10.69 5.03 -10.44
C PRO A 40 11.10 5.02 -8.97
N GLY A 41 11.61 6.15 -8.47
CA GLY A 41 12.14 6.23 -7.10
C GLY A 41 11.11 5.94 -5.99
N HIS A 42 9.84 6.24 -6.26
CA HIS A 42 8.70 5.85 -5.45
C HIS A 42 7.66 5.16 -6.35
N PRO A 43 6.80 4.27 -5.84
CA PRO A 43 5.84 3.53 -6.67
C PRO A 43 4.83 4.47 -7.32
N GLU A 44 4.60 4.31 -8.61
CA GLU A 44 3.66 5.12 -9.38
C GLU A 44 2.59 4.23 -10.04
N TYR A 45 1.32 4.50 -9.72
CA TYR A 45 0.19 3.84 -10.35
C TYR A 45 0.16 4.11 -11.85
N GLY A 46 -0.10 3.07 -12.65
CA GLY A 46 -0.16 3.15 -14.11
C GLY A 46 1.20 3.06 -14.82
N TYR A 47 2.32 3.27 -14.11
CA TYR A 47 3.67 3.10 -14.66
C TYR A 47 4.25 1.71 -14.37
N THR A 48 4.17 1.26 -13.12
CA THR A 48 4.67 -0.04 -12.71
C THR A 48 3.51 -1.04 -12.58
N ALA A 49 3.57 -2.16 -13.31
CA ALA A 49 2.55 -3.21 -13.23
C ALA A 49 2.46 -3.76 -11.80
N GLY A 50 1.24 -3.80 -11.23
CA GLY A 50 0.97 -4.30 -9.88
C GLY A 50 1.12 -3.28 -8.75
N VAL A 51 1.51 -2.04 -9.03
CA VAL A 51 1.40 -0.92 -8.08
C VAL A 51 -0.05 -0.44 -8.06
N GLU A 52 -0.74 -0.63 -6.93
CA GLU A 52 -2.18 -0.35 -6.77
C GLU A 52 -2.49 1.14 -6.56
N THR A 53 -1.53 1.94 -6.10
CA THR A 53 -1.65 3.39 -5.92
C THR A 53 -0.27 4.03 -5.86
N THR A 54 -0.16 5.31 -6.24
CA THR A 54 1.08 6.09 -6.10
C THR A 54 1.33 6.41 -4.63
N THR A 55 2.53 6.09 -4.13
CA THR A 55 2.96 6.42 -2.77
C THR A 55 4.33 7.10 -2.78
N GLY A 56 4.78 7.59 -1.63
CA GLY A 56 5.98 8.42 -1.50
C GLY A 56 5.75 9.51 -0.47
N PRO A 57 4.72 10.37 -0.64
CA PRO A 57 4.20 11.20 0.43
C PRO A 57 3.70 10.30 1.57
N LEU A 58 4.32 10.44 2.75
CA LEU A 58 4.05 9.58 3.91
C LEU A 58 2.58 9.75 4.38
N GLY A 59 2.02 8.70 4.99
CA GLY A 59 0.64 8.67 5.48
C GLY A 59 -0.44 8.48 4.40
N GLN A 60 -0.21 8.87 3.15
CA GLN A 60 -1.21 8.75 2.07
C GLN A 60 -1.50 7.30 1.68
N GLY A 61 -0.53 6.40 1.75
CA GLY A 61 -0.73 4.99 1.40
C GLY A 61 -1.72 4.27 2.33
N ILE A 62 -1.63 4.49 3.64
CA ILE A 62 -2.64 3.98 4.60
C ILE A 62 -4.00 4.61 4.37
N ALA A 63 -4.08 5.91 4.05
CA ALA A 63 -5.34 6.55 3.67
C ALA A 63 -5.99 5.88 2.44
N ASN A 64 -5.20 5.60 1.40
CA ASN A 64 -5.65 4.87 0.22
C ASN A 64 -6.13 3.45 0.57
N ALA A 65 -5.37 2.72 1.41
CA ALA A 65 -5.73 1.38 1.84
C ALA A 65 -7.05 1.34 2.64
N VAL A 66 -7.30 2.33 3.50
CA VAL A 66 -8.58 2.50 4.19
C VAL A 66 -9.71 2.72 3.17
N GLY A 67 -9.50 3.59 2.17
CA GLY A 67 -10.45 3.79 1.07
C GLY A 67 -10.76 2.50 0.29
N MET A 68 -9.74 1.71 -0.04
CA MET A 68 -9.90 0.40 -0.70
C MET A 68 -10.69 -0.59 0.16
N ALA A 69 -10.47 -0.63 1.47
CA ALA A 69 -11.23 -1.49 2.39
C ALA A 69 -12.69 -1.03 2.56
N ILE A 70 -12.96 0.28 2.54
CA ILE A 70 -14.32 0.83 2.51
C ILE A 70 -15.03 0.39 1.23
N ALA A 71 -14.36 0.47 0.08
CA ALA A 71 -14.89 0.05 -1.21
C ALA A 71 -15.20 -1.46 -1.24
N GLU A 72 -14.28 -2.31 -0.77
CA GLU A 72 -14.49 -3.76 -0.66
C GLU A 72 -15.75 -4.08 0.14
N ARG A 73 -15.87 -3.51 1.35
CA ARG A 73 -17.01 -3.77 2.24
C ARG A 73 -18.32 -3.28 1.62
N THR A 74 -18.30 -2.12 0.98
CA THR A 74 -19.49 -1.52 0.36
C THR A 74 -19.98 -2.39 -0.81
N LEU A 75 -19.07 -2.81 -1.68
CA LEU A 75 -19.39 -3.66 -2.83
C LEU A 75 -19.81 -5.07 -2.38
N ALA A 76 -19.14 -5.64 -1.37
CA ALA A 76 -19.53 -6.92 -0.78
C ALA A 76 -20.96 -6.87 -0.23
N ALA A 77 -21.32 -5.82 0.50
CA ALA A 77 -22.68 -5.64 1.02
C ALA A 77 -23.73 -5.46 -0.10
N GLN A 78 -23.34 -4.83 -1.21
CA GLN A 78 -24.25 -4.58 -2.33
C GLN A 78 -24.48 -5.81 -3.22
N PHE A 79 -23.43 -6.60 -3.46
CA PHE A 79 -23.43 -7.61 -4.52
C PHE A 79 -23.37 -9.06 -4.03
N ASN A 80 -22.87 -9.33 -2.82
CA ASN A 80 -22.84 -10.70 -2.32
C ASN A 80 -24.27 -11.20 -2.00
N ARG A 81 -24.51 -12.48 -2.26
CA ARG A 81 -25.78 -13.18 -2.02
C ARG A 81 -25.51 -14.52 -1.33
N PRO A 82 -26.51 -15.17 -0.72
CA PRO A 82 -26.35 -16.53 -0.23
C PRO A 82 -25.74 -17.44 -1.31
N GLY A 83 -24.64 -18.11 -0.98
CA GLY A 83 -23.87 -18.97 -1.89
C GLY A 83 -22.96 -18.25 -2.90
N HIS A 84 -22.90 -16.92 -2.90
CA HIS A 84 -22.15 -16.12 -3.88
C HIS A 84 -21.40 -14.96 -3.21
N ASN A 85 -20.11 -15.18 -2.95
CA ASN A 85 -19.19 -14.16 -2.43
C ASN A 85 -18.38 -13.58 -3.60
N ILE A 86 -18.95 -12.61 -4.31
CA ILE A 86 -18.34 -11.99 -5.50
C ILE A 86 -17.20 -11.05 -5.10
N VAL A 87 -17.41 -10.26 -4.04
CA VAL A 87 -16.40 -9.39 -3.46
C VAL A 87 -16.04 -9.94 -2.09
N ASP A 88 -14.86 -10.55 -2.02
CA ASP A 88 -14.33 -11.13 -0.80
C ASP A 88 -12.80 -11.13 -0.85
N HIS A 89 -12.19 -10.01 -0.48
CA HIS A 89 -10.73 -9.90 -0.47
C HIS A 89 -10.22 -9.00 0.64
N ASN A 90 -8.97 -9.20 1.03
CA ASN A 90 -8.29 -8.33 2.00
C ASN A 90 -7.62 -7.12 1.33
N THR A 91 -7.41 -6.09 2.12
CA THR A 91 -6.50 -4.97 1.82
C THR A 91 -5.35 -5.00 2.81
N TYR A 92 -4.13 -5.16 2.30
CA TYR A 92 -2.90 -5.16 3.07
C TYR A 92 -2.15 -3.85 2.84
N VAL A 93 -1.55 -3.32 3.89
CA VAL A 93 -0.73 -2.11 3.81
C VAL A 93 0.52 -2.26 4.66
N PHE A 94 1.67 -1.93 4.09
CA PHE A 94 2.93 -1.87 4.81
C PHE A 94 3.30 -0.40 5.03
N MET A 95 3.66 -0.03 6.25
CA MET A 95 3.96 1.35 6.64
C MET A 95 5.07 1.36 7.69
N GLY A 96 5.78 2.49 7.81
CA GLY A 96 6.76 2.70 8.87
C GLY A 96 6.43 3.94 9.68
N ASP A 97 7.34 4.32 10.57
CA ASP A 97 7.17 5.41 11.55
C ASP A 97 6.74 6.73 10.91
N GLY A 98 7.39 7.11 9.82
CA GLY A 98 7.06 8.35 9.12
C GLY A 98 5.61 8.40 8.61
N CYS A 99 4.99 7.26 8.30
CA CYS A 99 3.56 7.24 7.98
C CYS A 99 2.70 7.46 9.22
N MET A 100 3.12 6.92 10.37
CA MET A 100 2.40 7.03 11.65
C MET A 100 2.55 8.41 12.31
N MET A 101 3.58 9.18 11.95
CA MET A 101 3.75 10.56 12.40
C MET A 101 2.85 11.55 11.64
N GLU A 102 2.40 11.19 10.44
CA GLU A 102 1.55 12.05 9.61
C GLU A 102 0.11 12.07 10.11
N GLY A 103 -0.45 13.27 10.31
CA GLY A 103 -1.79 13.46 10.89
C GLY A 103 -2.91 12.73 10.15
N ILE A 104 -2.80 12.63 8.81
CA ILE A 104 -3.77 11.91 7.98
C ILE A 104 -3.90 10.44 8.37
N SER A 105 -2.82 9.80 8.83
CA SER A 105 -2.85 8.40 9.26
C SER A 105 -3.77 8.20 10.47
N HIS A 106 -3.74 9.14 11.42
CA HIS A 106 -4.60 9.12 12.60
C HIS A 106 -6.08 9.32 12.24
N GLU A 107 -6.37 10.24 11.32
CA GLU A 107 -7.74 10.47 10.82
C GLU A 107 -8.32 9.19 10.23
N VAL A 108 -7.59 8.57 9.29
CA VAL A 108 -8.11 7.40 8.57
C VAL A 108 -8.10 6.14 9.43
N CYS A 109 -7.16 5.98 10.36
CA CYS A 109 -7.13 4.84 11.28
C CYS A 109 -8.27 4.93 12.31
N SER A 110 -8.56 6.13 12.83
CA SER A 110 -9.73 6.38 13.68
C SER A 110 -11.04 6.03 12.95
N LEU A 111 -11.16 6.48 11.70
CA LEU A 111 -12.30 6.15 10.85
C LEU A 111 -12.39 4.63 10.59
N ALA A 112 -11.29 3.97 10.23
CA ALA A 112 -11.25 2.54 9.97
C ALA A 112 -11.69 1.71 11.19
N GLY A 113 -11.26 2.11 12.39
CA GLY A 113 -11.68 1.51 13.66
C GLY A 113 -13.18 1.69 13.92
N THR A 114 -13.69 2.91 13.74
CA THR A 114 -15.12 3.22 13.88
C THR A 114 -15.98 2.42 12.90
N LEU A 115 -15.51 2.28 11.66
CA LEU A 115 -16.16 1.49 10.63
C LEU A 115 -15.97 -0.03 10.81
N LYS A 116 -15.10 -0.51 11.71
CA LYS A 116 -14.83 -1.95 11.89
C LYS A 116 -14.41 -2.64 10.60
N LEU A 117 -13.43 -2.07 9.88
CA LEU A 117 -12.93 -2.62 8.61
C LEU A 117 -12.08 -3.88 8.84
N GLY A 118 -12.71 -5.02 9.16
CA GLY A 118 -12.03 -6.26 9.56
C GLY A 118 -11.20 -6.97 8.48
N LYS A 119 -11.26 -6.51 7.22
CA LYS A 119 -10.43 -7.00 6.11
C LYS A 119 -9.29 -6.04 5.72
N LEU A 120 -9.09 -4.97 6.50
CA LEU A 120 -7.90 -4.13 6.43
C LEU A 120 -6.86 -4.69 7.40
N VAL A 121 -5.67 -5.01 6.89
CA VAL A 121 -4.55 -5.50 7.69
C VAL A 121 -3.34 -4.61 7.45
N ALA A 122 -2.87 -3.97 8.51
CA ALA A 122 -1.68 -3.13 8.49
C ALA A 122 -0.48 -3.90 9.05
N PHE A 123 0.65 -3.84 8.35
CA PHE A 123 1.96 -4.20 8.84
C PHE A 123 2.71 -2.91 9.14
N TYR A 124 3.21 -2.80 10.36
CA TYR A 124 4.01 -1.68 10.81
C TYR A 124 5.46 -2.14 10.91
N ASP A 125 6.33 -1.53 10.11
CA ASP A 125 7.78 -1.62 10.24
C ASP A 125 8.23 -0.78 11.44
N ASP A 126 8.04 -1.35 12.63
CA ASP A 126 8.48 -0.80 13.91
C ASP A 126 9.98 -1.08 14.09
N ASN A 127 10.80 -0.18 13.55
CA ASN A 127 12.25 -0.32 13.57
C ASN A 127 12.95 0.75 14.44
N GLY A 128 12.19 1.71 14.96
CA GLY A 128 12.70 2.75 15.86
C GLY A 128 13.64 3.75 15.19
N ILE A 129 13.60 3.91 13.87
CA ILE A 129 14.49 4.80 13.11
C ILE A 129 13.71 5.62 12.07
N SER A 130 13.91 6.94 12.11
CA SER A 130 13.52 7.87 11.04
C SER A 130 14.76 8.46 10.35
N ILE A 131 14.56 9.40 9.41
CA ILE A 131 15.67 10.03 8.69
C ILE A 131 16.62 10.81 9.61
N ASP A 132 16.09 11.42 10.67
CA ASP A 132 16.87 12.21 11.65
C ASP A 132 17.43 11.35 12.80
N GLY A 133 17.22 10.03 12.76
CA GLY A 133 17.77 9.07 13.72
C GLY A 133 16.70 8.35 14.53
N HIS A 134 17.08 7.94 15.74
CA HIS A 134 16.22 7.19 16.64
C HIS A 134 14.95 7.96 17.02
N ILE A 135 13.85 7.23 17.17
CA ILE A 135 12.57 7.74 17.61
C ILE A 135 12.18 7.03 18.92
N ASP A 136 11.60 7.79 19.84
CA ASP A 136 11.20 7.35 21.17
C ASP A 136 9.71 6.93 21.23
#